data_AF-W9TCY1-F1
#
_entry.id   AF-W9TCY1-F1
#
_cell.length_a   1.000
_cell.length_b   1.000
_cell.length_c   1.000
_cell.angle_alpha   90.00
_cell.angle_beta   90.00
_cell.angle_gamma   90.00
#
_symmetry.space_group_name_H-M   'P 1'
#
loop_
_entity.id
_entity.type
_entity.pdbx_description
1 polymer ?
#
loop_
_entity_poly.entity_id
_entity_poly.type
_entity_poly.pdbx_seq_one_letter_code
_entity_poly.pdbx_strand_id
1 'polypeptide(L)'
;MRTYVVWCPDLGQEQEDGATIPATDPADAAEGWAEWHDRSSAEYRIASGREEIVIVRDVDAGEQREWIVRGEAMPYYTAQPGESATIRAQVAPGRWEDVPRRSEANK
;
A
#
# COMPACT_ATOMS: atom_id res chain seq x y z
N MET A 1 -7.17 20.72 -11.62
CA MET A 1 -5.80 20.19 -11.41
C MET A 1 -4.87 21.38 -11.37
N ARG A 2 -4.04 21.45 -10.33
CA ARG A 2 -3.01 22.47 -10.12
C ARG A 2 -1.67 21.79 -9.93
N THR A 3 -0.60 22.57 -9.98
CA THR A 3 0.76 22.08 -9.75
C THR A 3 1.24 22.54 -8.39
N TYR A 4 1.78 21.61 -7.63
CA TYR A 4 2.34 21.86 -6.31
C TYR A 4 3.81 21.46 -6.28
N VAL A 5 4.59 22.14 -5.46
CA VAL A 5 5.93 21.71 -5.08
C VAL A 5 5.86 21.23 -3.64
N VAL A 6 6.33 20.00 -3.40
CA VAL A 6 6.25 19.34 -2.09
C VAL A 6 7.64 18.88 -1.66
N TRP A 7 8.06 19.24 -0.45
CA TRP A 7 9.36 18.86 0.13
C TRP A 7 9.23 18.51 1.60
N CYS A 8 10.15 17.67 2.10
CA CYS A 8 10.22 17.24 3.49
C CYS A 8 11.48 17.82 4.19
N PRO A 9 11.32 18.84 5.05
CA PRO A 9 12.44 19.45 5.77
C PRO A 9 13.24 18.48 6.63
N ASP A 10 12.59 17.46 7.21
CA ASP A 10 13.23 16.46 8.06
C ASP A 10 14.18 15.53 7.28
N LEU A 11 14.03 15.47 5.97
CA LEU A 11 14.96 14.79 5.05
C LEU A 11 16.04 15.73 4.52
N GLY A 12 16.12 16.96 5.04
CA GLY A 12 17.05 17.99 4.60
C GLY A 12 16.70 18.62 3.26
N GLN A 13 15.45 18.47 2.79
CA GLN A 13 15.00 19.07 1.54
C GLN A 13 14.59 20.52 1.75
N GLU A 14 14.95 21.36 0.79
CA GLU A 14 14.42 22.71 0.65
C GLU A 14 13.42 22.77 -0.52
N GLN A 15 12.88 23.96 -0.78
CA GLN A 15 11.91 24.14 -1.86
C GLN A 15 12.49 23.75 -3.23
N GLU A 16 13.77 24.04 -3.46
CA GLU A 16 14.46 23.72 -4.72
C GLU A 16 14.60 22.21 -4.95
N ASP A 17 14.57 21.40 -3.88
CA ASP A 17 14.60 19.94 -3.94
C ASP A 17 13.21 19.32 -4.09
N GLY A 18 12.15 20.15 -3.98
CA GLY A 18 10.78 19.69 -3.90
C GLY A 18 10.30 18.96 -5.16
N ALA A 19 9.53 17.88 -4.95
CA ALA A 19 8.91 17.17 -6.06
C ALA A 19 7.72 17.97 -6.61
N THR A 20 7.61 18.02 -7.92
CA THR A 20 6.47 18.64 -8.60
C THR A 20 5.32 17.65 -8.72
N ILE A 21 4.23 17.89 -8.01
CA ILE A 21 3.07 16.99 -7.93
C ILE A 21 1.83 17.69 -8.53
N PRO A 22 1.26 17.17 -9.63
CA PRO A 22 -0.02 17.64 -10.12
C PRO A 22 -1.17 17.01 -9.31
N ALA A 23 -2.05 17.82 -8.75
CA ALA A 23 -3.11 17.36 -7.84
C ALA A 23 -4.38 18.21 -7.92
N THR A 24 -5.47 17.78 -7.29
CA THR A 24 -6.72 18.56 -7.22
C THR A 24 -6.59 19.69 -6.20
N ASP A 25 -5.96 19.38 -5.07
CA ASP A 25 -5.79 20.26 -3.92
C ASP A 25 -4.45 19.96 -3.21
N PRO A 26 -4.04 20.75 -2.19
CA PRO A 26 -2.74 20.57 -1.56
C PRO A 26 -2.65 19.31 -0.67
N ALA A 27 -3.77 18.75 -0.20
CA ALA A 27 -3.75 17.50 0.56
C ALA A 27 -3.45 16.32 -0.39
N ASP A 28 -4.14 16.27 -1.54
CA ASP A 28 -3.86 15.31 -2.61
C ASP A 28 -2.39 15.39 -3.06
N ALA A 29 -1.81 16.59 -3.10
CA ALA A 29 -0.40 16.78 -3.46
C ALA A 29 0.56 16.19 -2.40
N ALA A 30 0.24 16.33 -1.12
CA ALA A 30 1.02 15.74 -0.03
C ALA A 30 0.98 14.20 -0.07
N GLU A 31 -0.19 13.63 -0.34
CA GLU A 31 -0.37 12.18 -0.53
C GLU A 31 0.40 11.67 -1.77
N GLY A 32 0.29 12.39 -2.89
CA GLY A 32 1.02 12.07 -4.12
C GLY A 32 2.54 12.16 -3.96
N TRP A 33 3.04 13.10 -3.16
CA TRP A 33 4.45 13.15 -2.77
C TRP A 33 4.85 11.92 -1.98
N ALA A 34 4.05 11.48 -1.00
CA ALA A 34 4.37 10.30 -0.20
C ALA A 34 4.43 9.03 -1.05
N GLU A 35 3.47 8.83 -1.96
CA GLU A 35 3.49 7.70 -2.90
C GLU A 35 4.74 7.73 -3.79
N TRP A 36 5.07 8.90 -4.33
CA TRP A 36 6.27 9.09 -5.13
C TRP A 36 7.54 8.82 -4.32
N HIS A 37 7.62 9.32 -3.08
CA HIS A 37 8.80 9.20 -2.22
C HIS A 37 9.03 7.74 -1.80
N ASP A 38 8.00 7.03 -1.33
CA ASP A 38 8.11 5.63 -0.94
C ASP A 38 8.50 4.74 -2.13
N ARG A 39 7.93 4.98 -3.31
CA ARG A 39 8.26 4.27 -4.55
C ARG A 39 9.68 4.58 -5.03
N SER A 40 10.10 5.84 -4.99
CA SER A 40 11.40 6.29 -5.48
C SER A 40 12.55 5.84 -4.58
N SER A 41 12.34 5.83 -3.27
CA SER A 41 13.32 5.35 -2.28
C SER A 41 13.33 3.82 -2.16
N ALA A 42 12.23 3.16 -2.52
CA ALA A 42 11.97 1.74 -2.30
C ALA A 42 12.01 1.31 -0.81
N GLU A 43 11.89 2.26 0.13
CA GLU A 43 11.91 1.99 1.56
C GLU A 43 10.50 1.79 2.14
N TYR A 44 9.47 2.33 1.48
CA TYR A 44 8.06 2.24 1.92
C TYR A 44 7.84 2.59 3.38
N ARG A 45 8.60 3.55 3.91
CA ARG A 45 8.55 3.92 5.34
C ARG A 45 7.19 4.51 5.69
N ILE A 46 6.65 5.35 4.81
CA ILE A 46 5.38 6.05 5.05
C ILE A 46 4.23 5.03 5.01
N ALA A 47 4.19 4.18 3.98
CA ALA A 47 3.23 3.07 3.86
C ALA A 47 3.34 2.02 4.99
N SER A 48 4.50 1.93 5.63
CA SER A 48 4.72 1.06 6.81
C SER A 48 4.29 1.72 8.13
N GLY A 49 3.59 2.86 8.08
CA GLY A 49 3.00 3.54 9.24
C GLY A 49 3.86 4.63 9.85
N ARG A 50 5.00 5.00 9.23
CA ARG A 50 5.76 6.18 9.67
C ARG A 50 5.09 7.45 9.13
N GLU A 51 5.10 8.49 9.96
CA GLU A 51 4.61 9.81 9.59
C GLU A 51 5.77 10.67 9.09
N GLU A 52 5.50 11.54 8.13
CA GLU A 52 6.44 12.56 7.67
C GLU A 52 5.74 13.91 7.61
N ILE A 53 6.48 14.98 7.91
CA ILE A 53 6.00 16.37 7.83
C ILE A 53 6.52 16.96 6.51
N VAL A 54 5.60 17.45 5.66
CA VAL A 54 5.94 18.04 4.37
C VAL A 54 5.41 19.46 4.26
N ILE A 55 6.09 20.29 3.49
CA ILE A 55 5.55 21.59 3.07
C ILE A 55 5.03 21.44 1.64
N VAL A 56 3.80 21.88 1.43
CA VAL A 56 3.15 21.93 0.12
C VAL A 56 3.00 23.39 -0.29
N ARG A 57 3.50 23.74 -1.47
CA ARG A 57 3.34 25.08 -2.07
C ARG A 57 2.57 25.00 -3.38
N ASP A 58 1.52 25.81 -3.51
CA ASP A 58 0.82 26.05 -4.78
C ASP A 58 1.73 26.91 -5.67
N VAL A 59 2.06 26.42 -6.88
CA VAL A 59 2.98 27.11 -7.79
C VAL A 59 2.40 28.42 -8.31
N ASP A 60 1.08 28.47 -8.54
CA ASP A 60 0.41 29.61 -9.14
C ASP A 60 0.03 30.65 -8.09
N ALA A 61 -0.53 30.21 -6.96
CA ALA A 61 -0.96 31.09 -5.88
C ALA A 61 0.20 31.50 -4.95
N GLY A 62 1.27 30.71 -4.91
CA GLY A 62 2.43 30.92 -4.03
C GLY A 62 2.18 30.60 -2.55
N GLU A 63 0.95 30.25 -2.16
CA GLU A 63 0.60 29.84 -0.81
C GLU A 63 1.30 28.54 -0.42
N GLN A 64 1.80 28.47 0.81
CA GLN A 64 2.43 27.26 1.34
C GLN A 64 1.89 26.88 2.72
N ARG A 65 1.84 25.58 3.00
CA ARG A 65 1.38 25.04 4.28
C ARG A 65 2.07 23.72 4.61
N GLU A 66 2.26 23.47 5.89
CA GLU A 66 2.74 22.20 6.44
C GLU A 66 1.61 21.16 6.52
N TRP A 67 1.95 19.91 6.22
CA TRP A 67 1.05 18.75 6.27
C TRP A 67 1.75 17.56 6.93
N ILE A 68 1.00 16.82 7.74
CA ILE A 68 1.43 15.52 8.26
C ILE A 68 0.91 14.46 7.31
N VAL A 69 1.79 13.71 6.68
CA VAL A 69 1.44 12.63 5.75
C VAL A 69 1.64 11.28 6.42
N ARG A 70 0.69 10.38 6.18
CA ARG A 70 0.64 9.03 6.76
C ARG A 70 0.28 8.06 5.65
N GLY A 71 0.76 6.82 5.75
CA GLY A 71 0.40 5.74 4.85
C GLY A 71 0.12 4.46 5.63
N GLU A 72 -0.73 3.61 5.06
CA GLU A 72 -1.01 2.28 5.59
C GLU A 72 -1.01 1.27 4.43
N ALA A 73 -0.23 0.21 4.57
CA ALA A 73 -0.24 -0.88 3.60
C ALA A 73 -1.55 -1.66 3.67
N MET A 74 -2.30 -1.70 2.57
CA MET A 74 -3.49 -2.52 2.42
C MET A 74 -3.13 -3.88 1.77
N PRO A 75 -3.19 -5.01 2.50
CA PRO A 75 -2.91 -6.30 1.91
C PRO A 75 -4.01 -6.72 0.93
N TYR A 76 -3.62 -7.27 -0.22
CA TYR A 76 -4.52 -7.87 -1.21
C TYR A 76 -4.16 -9.35 -1.42
N TYR A 77 -5.16 -10.24 -1.32
CA TYR A 77 -4.97 -11.68 -1.38
C TYR A 77 -5.65 -12.26 -2.64
N THR A 78 -4.97 -13.20 -3.29
CA THR A 78 -5.54 -14.01 -4.38
C THR A 78 -5.18 -15.48 -4.18
N ALA A 79 -5.99 -16.39 -4.71
CA ALA A 79 -5.74 -17.82 -4.66
C ALA A 79 -5.92 -18.44 -6.05
N GLN A 80 -5.15 -19.48 -6.35
CA GLN A 80 -5.25 -20.28 -7.56
C GLN A 80 -5.17 -21.77 -7.18
N PRO A 81 -5.82 -22.68 -7.94
CA PRO A 81 -5.68 -24.10 -7.69
C PRO A 81 -4.21 -24.54 -7.73
N GLY A 82 -3.77 -25.27 -6.71
CA GLY A 82 -2.45 -25.89 -6.68
C GLY A 82 -2.50 -27.35 -7.12
N GLU A 83 -1.51 -27.80 -7.89
CA GLU A 83 -1.34 -29.21 -8.26
C GLU A 83 -0.45 -29.94 -7.25
N SER A 84 -0.87 -29.99 -5.98
CA SER A 84 -0.09 -30.71 -4.97
C SER A 84 -0.05 -32.21 -5.31
N ALA A 85 1.16 -32.73 -5.53
CA ALA A 85 1.39 -34.15 -5.81
C ALA A 85 0.85 -35.07 -4.70
N THR A 86 0.87 -34.58 -3.45
CA THR A 86 0.32 -35.28 -2.28
C THR A 86 -1.20 -35.45 -2.38
N ILE A 87 -1.93 -34.45 -2.91
CA ILE A 87 -3.39 -34.57 -3.14
C ILE A 87 -3.66 -35.51 -4.31
N ARG A 88 -2.89 -35.41 -5.42
CA ARG A 88 -3.06 -36.31 -6.58
C ARG A 88 -2.89 -37.79 -6.20
N ALA A 89 -1.97 -38.12 -5.31
CA ALA A 89 -1.76 -39.49 -4.83
C ALA A 89 -2.87 -40.00 -3.89
N GLN A 90 -3.59 -39.12 -3.20
CA GLN A 90 -4.74 -39.46 -2.35
C GLN A 90 -6.03 -39.71 -3.15
N VAL A 91 -6.15 -39.14 -4.35
CA VAL A 91 -7.29 -39.34 -5.26
C VAL A 91 -6.97 -40.46 -6.29
N ALA A 92 -6.32 -41.53 -5.85
CA ALA A 92 -6.35 -42.77 -6.62
C ALA A 92 -7.82 -43.24 -6.72
N PRO A 93 -8.27 -43.82 -7.85
CA PRO A 93 -9.65 -44.22 -8.03
C PRO A 93 -9.98 -45.39 -7.09
N GLY A 94 -10.52 -45.06 -5.92
CA GLY A 94 -10.78 -46.00 -4.84
C GLY A 94 -11.71 -45.40 -3.79
N ARG A 95 -13.00 -45.32 -4.15
CA ARG A 95 -14.17 -45.40 -3.26
C ARG A 95 -14.27 -44.36 -2.14
N TRP A 96 -14.92 -43.24 -2.46
CA TRP A 96 -15.49 -42.28 -1.50
C TRP A 96 -16.66 -42.85 -0.68
N GLU A 97 -17.02 -44.13 -0.87
CA GLU A 97 -18.19 -44.76 -0.23
C GLU A 97 -17.91 -45.34 1.17
N ASP A 98 -16.65 -45.45 1.60
CA ASP A 98 -16.29 -46.08 2.89
C ASP A 98 -15.87 -45.10 3.99
N VAL A 99 -16.05 -43.78 3.81
CA VAL A 99 -15.82 -42.81 4.90
C VAL A 99 -17.04 -42.87 5.84
N PRO A 100 -16.93 -43.38 7.08
CA PRO A 100 -18.05 -43.42 7.99
C PRO A 100 -18.48 -41.97 8.28
N ARG A 101 -19.74 -41.64 8.01
CA ARG A 101 -20.30 -40.36 8.44
C ARG A 101 -20.22 -40.32 9.96
N ARG A 102 -19.62 -39.25 10.48
CA ARG A 102 -19.34 -39.02 11.91
C ARG A 102 -20.62 -38.70 12.69
N SER A 103 -21.61 -39.59 12.65
CA SER A 103 -22.92 -39.42 13.32
C SER A 103 -23.44 -40.67 14.05
N GLU A 104 -22.69 -41.77 14.13
CA GLU A 104 -23.13 -42.98 14.85
C GLU A 104 -22.21 -43.39 16.02
N ALA A 105 -21.66 -42.41 16.74
CA ALA A 105 -20.89 -42.66 17.96
C ALA A 105 -21.48 -41.88 19.15
N ASN A 106 -22.81 -41.91 19.30
CA ASN A 106 -23.47 -41.50 20.53
C ASN A 106 -24.84 -42.20 20.66
N LYS A 107 -24.80 -43.46 21.10
CA LYS A 107 -25.91 -44.14 21.78
C LYS A 107 -25.31 -45.07 22.83
#